data_AF-A0A7R9TYD5-F1
#
_entry.id   AF-A0A7R9TYD5-F1
#
_cell.length_a   1.000
_cell.length_b   1.000
_cell.length_c   1.000
_cell.angle_alpha   90.00
_cell.angle_beta   90.00
_cell.angle_gamma   90.00
#
_symmetry.space_group_name_H-M   'P 1'
#
loop_
_entity.id
_entity.type
_entity.pdbx_description
1 polymer ?
#
loop_
_entity_poly.entity_id
_entity_poly.type
_entity_poly.pdbx_seq_one_letter_code
_entity_poly.pdbx_strand_id
1 'polypeptide(L)'
;ARSRLHHSRTHGRARPHAHSKIRCAIIHEKQLRLLPHEEVYSTVPGVWNLSSEQGNLGTFVITNVRLVWFANLSDGFNVSVPYMQMSFVRHQVRARARERACACNS
;
A
#
# COMPACT_ATOMS: atom_id res chain seq x y z
N ALA A 1 -51.96 20.38 2.79
CA ALA A 1 -50.89 19.58 3.45
C ALA A 1 -50.31 18.58 2.46
N ARG A 2 -49.11 18.82 1.92
CA ARG A 2 -48.32 17.78 1.23
C ARG A 2 -46.87 17.92 1.71
N SER A 3 -46.45 16.97 2.52
CA SER A 3 -45.12 16.88 3.09
C SER A 3 -44.12 16.36 2.06
N ARG A 4 -42.93 16.98 2.07
CA ARG A 4 -41.58 16.44 1.83
C ARG A 4 -41.36 15.55 0.60
N LEU A 5 -40.46 16.02 -0.26
CA LEU A 5 -39.34 15.21 -0.75
C LEU A 5 -38.11 16.14 -0.86
N HIS A 6 -37.39 16.30 0.26
CA HIS A 6 -36.02 16.80 0.19
C HIS A 6 -35.19 15.73 -0.52
N HIS A 7 -34.90 15.94 -1.80
CA HIS A 7 -33.80 15.25 -2.47
C HIS A 7 -32.50 15.75 -1.84
N SER A 8 -32.07 15.10 -0.75
CA SER A 8 -30.71 15.21 -0.28
C SER A 8 -29.82 14.58 -1.36
N ARG A 9 -29.28 15.42 -2.25
CA ARG A 9 -28.08 15.13 -3.03
C ARG A 9 -26.96 14.84 -2.02
N THR A 10 -26.85 13.59 -1.57
CA THR A 10 -25.67 13.12 -0.86
C THR A 10 -24.55 13.12 -1.90
N HIS A 11 -23.80 14.22 -1.92
CA HIS A 11 -22.60 14.36 -2.71
C HIS A 11 -21.72 13.15 -2.44
N GLY A 12 -21.31 12.47 -3.52
CA GLY A 12 -20.54 11.25 -3.48
C GLY A 12 -19.34 11.40 -2.57
N ARG A 13 -19.41 10.77 -1.39
CA ARG A 13 -18.24 10.56 -0.55
C ARG A 13 -17.35 9.62 -1.37
N ALA A 14 -16.32 10.16 -2.01
CA ALA A 14 -15.38 9.39 -2.82
C ALA A 14 -14.95 8.18 -2.00
N ARG A 15 -15.34 6.99 -2.47
CA ARG A 15 -15.12 5.72 -1.78
C ARG A 15 -13.62 5.60 -1.52
N PRO A 16 -13.14 5.63 -0.26
CA PRO A 16 -11.70 5.63 0.02
C PRO A 16 -10.98 4.39 -0.50
N HIS A 17 -11.74 3.31 -0.74
CA HIS A 17 -11.29 2.04 -1.32
C HIS A 17 -11.28 2.03 -2.86
N ALA A 18 -11.79 3.06 -3.54
CA ALA A 18 -11.88 3.08 -5.00
C ALA A 18 -10.68 3.75 -5.67
N HIS A 19 -9.88 4.52 -4.92
CA HIS A 19 -8.75 5.27 -5.45
C HIS A 19 -7.49 5.02 -4.64
N SER A 20 -6.38 4.79 -5.34
CA SER A 20 -5.04 4.69 -4.81
C SER A 20 -4.61 6.07 -4.34
N LYS A 21 -4.17 6.12 -3.09
CA LYS A 21 -3.79 7.37 -2.44
C LYS A 21 -2.33 7.31 -2.03
N ILE A 22 -1.61 8.34 -2.41
CA ILE A 22 -0.22 8.57 -2.04
C ILE A 22 -0.24 9.68 -0.98
N ARG A 23 0.48 9.49 0.14
CA ARG A 23 0.61 10.48 1.23
C ARG A 23 -0.70 10.86 1.92
N CYS A 24 -1.59 9.90 2.16
CA CYS A 24 -2.75 10.17 3.01
C CYS A 24 -2.38 9.97 4.48
N ALA A 25 -3.09 10.67 5.38
CA ALA A 25 -3.06 10.37 6.81
C ALA A 25 -3.79 9.04 7.09
N ILE A 26 -3.15 7.93 6.71
CA ILE A 26 -3.65 6.57 6.91
C ILE A 26 -3.00 5.95 8.16
N ILE A 27 -1.85 6.47 8.59
CA ILE A 27 -1.10 5.99 9.76
C ILE A 27 -1.28 6.95 10.92
N HIS A 28 -1.56 6.41 12.10
CA HIS A 28 -1.59 7.13 13.37
C HIS A 28 -0.80 6.31 14.39
N GLU A 29 0.19 6.92 15.06
CA GLU A 29 1.06 6.23 16.04
C GLU A 29 1.71 4.94 15.49
N LYS A 30 2.17 4.97 14.24
CA LYS A 30 2.72 3.80 13.51
C LYS A 30 1.75 2.62 13.34
N GLN A 31 0.47 2.85 13.58
CA GLN A 31 -0.60 1.88 13.34
C GLN A 31 -1.46 2.29 12.15
N LEU A 32 -1.92 1.31 11.39
CA LEU A 32 -2.81 1.52 10.25
C LEU A 32 -4.21 1.88 10.75
N ARG A 33 -4.74 3.04 10.36
CA ARG A 33 -6.13 3.38 10.59
C ARG A 33 -7.03 2.65 9.60
N LEU A 34 -7.74 1.64 10.11
CA LEU A 34 -8.65 0.80 9.34
C LEU A 34 -9.89 1.57 8.90
N LEU A 35 -10.36 1.27 7.70
CA LEU A 35 -11.69 1.66 7.22
C LEU A 35 -12.76 0.80 7.91
N PRO A 36 -14.03 1.22 7.92
CA PRO A 36 -15.12 0.36 8.36
C PRO A 36 -15.11 -0.96 7.55
N HIS A 37 -15.15 -2.10 8.24
CA HIS A 37 -15.10 -3.46 7.65
C HIS A 37 -13.75 -3.83 7.00
N GLU A 38 -12.70 -3.02 7.21
CA GLU A 38 -11.34 -3.40 6.84
C GLU A 38 -10.70 -4.23 7.95
N GLU A 39 -10.21 -5.41 7.58
CA GLU A 39 -9.54 -6.35 8.48
C GLU A 39 -8.12 -6.62 7.99
N VAL A 40 -7.18 -6.69 8.94
CA VAL A 40 -5.78 -7.00 8.66
C VAL A 40 -5.58 -8.51 8.63
N TYR A 41 -5.02 -9.03 7.54
CA TYR A 41 -4.63 -10.43 7.43
C TYR A 41 -3.17 -10.64 7.83
N SER A 42 -2.28 -9.72 7.45
CA SER A 42 -0.86 -9.86 7.77
C SER A 42 -0.16 -8.51 7.82
N THR A 43 0.80 -8.41 8.74
CA THR A 43 1.71 -7.28 8.87
C THR A 43 3.13 -7.79 8.73
N VAL A 44 3.83 -7.31 7.71
CA VAL A 44 5.19 -7.70 7.37
C VAL A 44 6.10 -6.47 7.58
N PRO A 45 6.82 -6.38 8.71
CA PRO A 45 7.80 -5.32 8.92
C PRO A 45 9.04 -5.55 8.04
N GLY A 46 9.82 -4.49 7.83
CA GLY A 46 11.13 -4.58 7.16
C GLY A 46 11.07 -4.65 5.63
N VAL A 47 9.97 -4.18 5.03
CA VAL A 47 9.78 -4.19 3.58
C VAL A 47 10.32 -2.89 2.98
N TRP A 48 11.28 -3.03 2.07
CA TRP A 48 11.89 -1.92 1.35
C TRP A 48 11.00 -1.44 0.19
N ASN A 49 10.73 -0.14 0.15
CA ASN A 49 10.20 0.50 -1.03
C ASN A 49 11.35 0.89 -1.98
N LEU A 50 11.38 0.22 -3.13
CA LEU A 50 12.39 0.40 -4.18
C LEU A 50 12.00 1.45 -5.23
N SER A 51 10.87 2.15 -5.06
CA SER A 51 10.42 3.19 -5.99
C SER A 51 11.15 4.53 -5.80
N SER A 52 11.95 4.67 -4.74
CA SER A 52 12.69 5.88 -4.39
C SER A 52 14.20 5.65 -4.50
N GLU A 53 14.96 6.65 -4.95
CA GLU A 53 16.41 6.54 -5.18
C GLU A 53 17.22 6.11 -3.95
N GLN A 54 16.86 6.61 -2.76
CA GLN A 54 17.54 6.24 -1.50
C GLN A 54 16.97 5.01 -0.80
N GLY A 55 15.87 4.45 -1.33
CA GLY A 55 15.12 3.34 -0.70
C GLY A 55 14.52 3.74 0.66
N ASN A 56 13.28 3.33 0.92
CA ASN A 56 12.69 3.56 2.24
C ASN A 56 12.36 2.23 2.91
N LEU A 57 12.79 2.04 4.16
CA LEU A 57 12.40 0.90 4.97
C LEU A 57 11.05 1.17 5.62
N GLY A 58 10.13 0.21 5.49
CA GLY A 58 8.78 0.36 5.97
C GLY A 58 8.15 -0.93 6.46
N THR A 59 6.86 -0.83 6.74
CA THR A 59 5.99 -1.94 7.12
C THR A 59 4.93 -2.11 6.06
N PHE A 60 4.73 -3.35 5.62
CA PHE A 60 3.73 -3.74 4.65
C PHE A 60 2.56 -4.41 5.35
N VAL A 61 1.34 -3.96 5.08
CA VAL A 61 0.11 -4.44 5.70
C VAL A 61 -0.82 -4.93 4.61
N ILE A 62 -1.26 -6.18 4.75
CA ILE A 62 -2.17 -6.86 3.85
C ILE A 62 -3.55 -6.88 4.53
N THR A 63 -4.52 -6.22 3.91
CA THR A 63 -5.91 -6.21 4.39
C THR A 63 -6.84 -6.91 3.41
N ASN A 64 -8.12 -7.04 3.76
CA ASN A 64 -9.16 -7.61 2.90
C ASN A 64 -9.57 -6.70 1.72
N VAL A 65 -9.32 -5.38 1.78
CA VAL A 65 -9.75 -4.43 0.73
C VAL A 65 -8.61 -3.75 -0.02
N ARG A 66 -7.40 -3.71 0.54
CA ARG A 66 -6.24 -3.04 -0.06
C ARG A 66 -4.90 -3.55 0.49
N LEU A 67 -3.83 -3.21 -0.21
CA LEU A 67 -2.46 -3.34 0.28
C LEU A 67 -1.96 -1.97 0.74
N VAL A 68 -1.36 -1.90 1.92
CA VAL A 68 -0.81 -0.66 2.46
C VAL A 68 0.67 -0.85 2.79
N TRP A 69 1.47 0.15 2.45
CA TRP A 69 2.86 0.25 2.86
C TRP A 69 3.09 1.62 3.48
N PHE A 70 3.86 1.70 4.56
CA PHE A 70 4.29 2.97 5.15
C PHE A 70 5.73 2.91 5.63
N ALA A 71 6.45 4.02 5.51
CA ALA A 71 7.84 4.10 5.97
C ALA A 71 7.91 4.15 7.50
N ASN A 72 8.93 3.53 8.07
CA ASN A 72 9.11 3.47 9.53
C ASN A 72 9.66 4.78 10.13
N LEU A 73 10.43 5.52 9.34
CA LEU A 73 11.12 6.76 9.74
C LEU A 73 10.43 8.02 9.24
N SER A 74 9.48 7.89 8.30
CA SER A 74 8.83 9.03 7.65
C SER A 74 7.34 8.75 7.49
N ASP A 75 6.54 9.15 8.49
CA ASP A 75 5.09 8.93 8.51
C ASP A 75 4.35 9.55 7.32
N GLY A 76 4.94 10.59 6.70
CA GLY A 76 4.43 11.22 5.50
C GLY A 76 4.57 10.37 4.22
N PHE A 77 5.35 9.28 4.25
CA PHE A 77 5.60 8.44 3.08
C PHE A 77 4.87 7.10 3.23
N ASN A 78 3.70 7.04 2.60
CA ASN A 78 2.84 5.86 2.59
C ASN A 78 2.17 5.67 1.24
N VAL A 79 1.86 4.41 0.94
CA VAL A 79 1.24 3.95 -0.29
C VAL A 79 0.09 3.03 0.08
N SER A 80 -1.10 3.31 -0.47
CA SER A 80 -2.29 2.47 -0.32
C SER A 80 -2.83 2.12 -1.70
N VAL A 81 -2.81 0.84 -2.04
CA VAL A 81 -3.26 0.31 -3.33
C VAL A 81 -4.49 -0.58 -3.11
N PRO A 82 -5.69 -0.16 -3.54
CA PRO A 82 -6.88 -1.00 -3.47
C PRO A 82 -6.86 -2.15 -4.48
N TYR A 83 -7.39 -3.32 -4.10
CA TYR A 83 -7.41 -4.49 -5.00
C TYR A 83 -8.17 -4.23 -6.29
N MET A 84 -9.22 -3.40 -6.24
CA MET A 84 -10.04 -3.05 -7.41
C MET A 84 -9.25 -2.33 -8.51
N GLN A 85 -8.11 -1.70 -8.18
CA GLN A 85 -7.25 -1.00 -9.13
C GLN A 85 -5.98 -1.79 -9.49
N MET A 86 -5.75 -2.95 -8.90
CA MET A 86 -4.58 -3.78 -9.21
C MET A 86 -4.84 -4.60 -10.47
N SER A 87 -4.02 -4.42 -11.50
CA SER A 87 -4.11 -5.22 -12.72
C SER A 87 -3.39 -6.57 -12.61
N PHE A 88 -2.18 -6.58 -12.05
CA PHE A 88 -1.41 -7.80 -11.84
C PHE A 88 -0.41 -7.63 -10.69
N VAL A 89 -0.11 -8.72 -10.00
CA VAL A 89 1.00 -8.82 -9.03
C VAL A 89 2.03 -9.77 -9.62
N ARG A 90 3.28 -9.31 -9.75
CA ARG A 90 4.36 -10.10 -10.32
C ARG A 90 5.51 -10.22 -9.34
N HIS A 91 5.83 -11.45 -8.97
CA HIS A 91 7.03 -11.75 -8.21
C HIS A 91 8.23 -11.83 -9.15
N GLN A 92 9.18 -10.92 -8.99
CA GLN A 92 10.40 -10.85 -9.81
C GLN A 92 11.59 -11.31 -8.99
N VAL A 93 11.98 -12.57 -9.16
CA VAL A 93 13.23 -13.09 -8.56
C VAL A 93 14.36 -12.78 -9.53
N ARG A 94 15.26 -11.88 -9.15
CA ARG A 94 16.52 -11.72 -9.89
C ARG A 94 17.34 -12.99 -9.70
N ALA A 95 17.55 -13.75 -10.76
CA ALA A 95 18.57 -14.79 -10.76
C ALA A 95 19.91 -14.11 -10.48
N ARG A 96 20.59 -14.50 -9.38
CA ARG A 96 21.98 -14.10 -9.18
C ARG A 96 22.78 -14.62 -10.37
N ALA A 97 23.35 -13.73 -11.17
CA ALA A 97 24.41 -14.12 -12.10
C ALA A 97 25.49 -14.78 -11.25
N ARG A 98 25.71 -16.08 -11.46
CA ARG A 98 26.86 -16.78 -10.90
C ARG A 98 28.09 -16.15 -11.56
N GLU A 99 28.78 -15.26 -10.86
CA GLU A 99 30.16 -14.96 -11.19
C GLU A 99 30.90 -16.30 -11.17
N ARG A 100 31.24 -16.79 -12.37
CA ARG A 100 32.19 -17.89 -12.53
C ARG A 100 33.56 -17.33 -12.18
N ALA A 101 33.88 -17.29 -10.89
CA ALA A 101 35.25 -17.27 -10.43
C ALA A 101 35.75 -18.71 -10.40
N CYS A 102 36.52 -19.09 -11.42
CA CYS A 102 37.47 -20.21 -11.48
C CYS A 102 38.13 -20.13 -12.87
N ALA A 103 39.43 -20.16 -13.06
CA ALA A 103 40.60 -20.11 -12.20
C ALA A 103 41.77 -19.82 -13.17
N CYS A 104 42.87 -19.26 -12.69
CA CYS A 104 44.12 -19.21 -13.44
C CYS A 104 44.43 -20.58 -14.06
N ASN A 105 44.81 -20.59 -15.34
CA ASN A 105 45.77 -21.55 -15.88
C ASN A 105 46.27 -21.06 -17.24
N SER A 106 47.47 -20.50 -17.25
CA SER A 106 48.64 -20.93 -18.05
C SER A 106 49.80 -19.99 -17.75
#